data_AF-A0A1X7STI2-F1
#
_entry.id   AF-A0A1X7STI2-F1
#
_cell.length_a   1.000
_cell.length_b   1.000
_cell.length_c   1.000
_cell.angle_alpha   90.00
_cell.angle_beta   90.00
_cell.angle_gamma   90.00
#
_symmetry.space_group_name_H-M   'P 1'
#
loop_
_entity.id
_entity.type
_entity.pdbx_description
1 polymer ?
#
loop_
_entity_poly.entity_id
_entity_poly.type
_entity_poly.pdbx_seq_one_letter_code
_entity_poly.pdbx_strand_id
1 'polypeptide(L)'
;MTLEKNDLAFLCDVDMEVNITFFDRCRKNTNQGKMVYYPEVFKMYNSRFLNPDKNARRKHSRFRGHWGGYAFGMLCIYKSDYTKVGGLNTKMMGWGGEDVDLFQKVLKSRIEVLRAPDVGLIYRWHKRSCSKASLTENNYKQCLSSRAEALGDKRPLGHFLYLLQDMYPDLKQKLQIPV
;
A
#
# COMPACT_ATOMS: atom_id res chain seq x y z
N MET A 1 2.79 19.16 21.40
CA MET A 1 3.56 19.85 20.35
C MET A 1 2.75 19.80 19.06
N THR A 2 2.44 20.94 18.46
CA THR A 2 1.71 21.06 17.18
C THR A 2 2.69 21.44 16.07
N LEU A 3 2.43 21.01 14.83
CA LEU A 3 3.27 21.33 13.68
C LEU A 3 3.07 22.79 13.22
N GLU A 4 4.17 23.49 12.96
CA GLU A 4 4.20 24.81 12.36
C GLU A 4 4.06 24.75 10.83
N LYS A 5 3.74 25.89 10.19
CA LYS A 5 3.47 25.94 8.73
C LYS A 5 4.62 25.40 7.87
N ASN A 6 5.87 25.60 8.30
CA ASN A 6 7.08 25.22 7.58
C ASN A 6 7.60 23.84 7.98
N ASP A 7 6.89 23.13 8.85
CA ASP A 7 7.27 21.78 9.23
C ASP A 7 6.91 20.81 8.11
N LEU A 8 7.86 19.93 7.78
CA LEU A 8 7.65 18.79 6.90
C LEU A 8 7.07 17.64 7.72
N ALA A 9 5.88 17.19 7.35
CA ALA A 9 5.22 16.05 7.94
C ALA A 9 5.39 14.81 7.07
N PHE A 10 5.54 13.65 7.71
CA PHE A 10 5.43 12.34 7.09
C PHE A 10 4.20 11.62 7.66
N LEU A 11 3.18 11.42 6.84
CA LEU A 11 2.02 10.59 7.18
C LEU A 11 2.42 9.13 7.01
N CYS A 12 2.22 8.32 8.06
CA CYS A 12 2.73 6.96 8.12
C CYS A 12 1.79 6.02 8.89
N ASP A 13 1.58 4.83 8.33
CA ASP A 13 0.92 3.74 9.05
C ASP A 13 1.81 3.23 10.20
N VAL A 14 1.19 2.79 11.29
CA VAL A 14 1.90 2.34 12.50
C VAL A 14 2.66 1.02 12.32
N ASP A 15 2.33 0.24 11.29
CA ASP A 15 2.86 -1.08 10.99
C ASP A 15 3.96 -1.07 9.92
N MET A 16 4.51 0.10 9.65
CA MET A 16 5.63 0.30 8.72
C MET A 16 7.00 0.03 9.36
N GLU A 17 7.87 -0.61 8.61
CA GLU A 17 9.32 -0.53 8.81
C GLU A 17 9.84 0.67 8.02
N VAL A 18 10.40 1.65 8.74
CA VAL A 18 10.95 2.88 8.15
C VAL A 18 12.47 2.89 8.33
N ASN A 19 13.20 2.88 7.22
CA ASN A 19 14.65 3.04 7.21
C ASN A 19 15.02 4.52 7.41
N ILE A 20 16.03 4.83 8.21
CA ILE A 20 16.43 6.22 8.48
C ILE A 20 16.76 7.03 7.20
N THR A 21 17.31 6.38 6.17
CA THR A 21 17.62 7.04 4.88
C THR A 21 16.38 7.45 4.09
N PHE A 22 15.20 6.93 4.44
CA PHE A 22 13.92 7.39 3.88
C PHE A 22 13.72 8.88 4.14
N PHE A 23 14.06 9.36 5.34
CA PHE A 23 13.83 10.76 5.69
C PHE A 23 14.66 11.72 4.83
N ASP A 24 15.84 11.29 4.35
CA ASP A 24 16.62 12.08 3.38
C ASP A 24 15.88 12.20 2.04
N ARG A 25 15.29 11.11 1.55
CA ARG A 25 14.51 11.11 0.31
C ARG A 25 13.22 11.91 0.47
N CYS A 26 12.53 11.74 1.59
CA CYS A 26 11.36 12.53 1.97
C CYS A 26 11.66 14.04 1.92
N ARG A 27 12.77 14.48 2.52
CA ARG A 27 13.22 15.88 2.45
C ARG A 27 13.60 16.33 1.05
N LYS A 28 14.41 15.56 0.33
CA LYS A 28 14.90 15.92 -1.01
C LYS A 28 13.80 16.00 -2.06
N ASN A 29 12.75 15.21 -1.89
CA ASN A 29 11.66 15.06 -2.84
C ASN A 29 10.40 15.86 -2.48
N THR A 30 10.45 16.67 -1.42
CA THR A 30 9.33 17.52 -1.01
C THR A 30 9.76 18.99 -1.04
N ASN A 31 9.02 19.83 -1.76
CA ASN A 31 9.33 21.25 -1.92
C ASN A 31 8.09 22.08 -1.59
N GLN A 32 8.18 22.88 -0.53
CA GLN A 32 7.06 23.65 0.00
C GLN A 32 6.40 24.52 -1.08
N GLY A 33 5.09 24.38 -1.24
CA GLY A 33 4.28 25.10 -2.21
C GLY A 33 4.42 24.62 -3.66
N LYS A 34 5.30 23.65 -3.93
CA LYS A 34 5.66 23.20 -5.29
C LYS A 34 5.45 21.71 -5.53
N MET A 35 5.93 20.84 -4.64
CA MET A 35 5.95 19.39 -4.87
C MET A 35 5.81 18.61 -3.57
N VAL A 36 5.01 17.54 -3.60
CA VAL A 36 4.91 16.55 -2.51
C VAL A 36 5.45 15.19 -2.93
N TYR A 37 5.92 14.41 -1.97
CA TYR A 37 6.41 13.06 -2.23
C TYR A 37 5.47 11.98 -1.70
N TYR A 38 4.95 11.17 -2.62
CA TYR A 38 4.12 9.99 -2.35
C TYR A 38 4.95 8.72 -2.62
N PRO A 39 5.73 8.22 -1.64
CA PRO A 39 6.49 6.99 -1.82
C PRO A 39 5.59 5.77 -1.99
N GLU A 40 5.93 4.87 -2.90
CA GLU A 40 5.30 3.54 -2.96
C GLU A 40 5.99 2.59 -1.98
N VAL A 41 5.18 1.94 -1.14
CA VAL A 41 5.67 1.02 -0.12
C VAL A 41 5.87 -0.38 -0.66
N PHE A 42 6.87 -1.10 -0.15
CA PHE A 42 7.01 -2.52 -0.40
C PHE A 42 6.14 -3.32 0.58
N LYS A 43 5.05 -3.93 0.07
CA LYS A 43 4.14 -4.76 0.84
C LYS A 43 4.61 -6.19 0.87
N MET A 44 4.94 -6.70 2.06
CA MET A 44 5.32 -8.09 2.23
C MET A 44 4.12 -9.04 2.06
N TYR A 45 4.38 -10.20 1.48
CA TYR A 45 3.44 -11.31 1.46
C TYR A 45 3.36 -12.01 2.82
N ASN A 46 2.29 -12.76 3.02
CA ASN A 46 2.17 -13.69 4.14
C ASN A 46 3.25 -14.78 4.03
N SER A 47 4.11 -14.86 5.05
CA SER A 47 5.23 -15.82 5.08
C SER A 47 4.79 -17.28 4.97
N ARG A 48 3.55 -17.62 5.35
CA ARG A 48 3.00 -18.99 5.26
C ARG A 48 2.89 -19.51 3.83
N PHE A 49 2.74 -18.62 2.85
CA PHE A 49 2.62 -19.00 1.44
C PHE A 49 3.93 -18.81 0.67
N LEU A 50 5.02 -18.46 1.37
CA LEU A 50 6.34 -18.32 0.77
C LEU A 50 7.04 -19.68 0.73
N ASN A 51 7.65 -20.00 -0.41
CA ASN A 51 8.49 -21.18 -0.52
C ASN A 51 9.82 -20.94 0.25
N PRO A 52 10.13 -21.75 1.28
CA PRO A 52 11.32 -21.56 2.11
C PRO A 52 12.64 -21.68 1.34
N ASP A 53 12.69 -22.48 0.26
CA ASP A 53 13.90 -22.65 -0.56
C ASP A 53 14.20 -21.42 -1.44
N LYS A 54 13.17 -20.61 -1.72
CA LYS A 54 13.29 -19.35 -2.49
C LYS A 54 13.33 -18.12 -1.61
N ASN A 55 13.71 -18.27 -0.34
CA ASN A 55 14.00 -17.16 0.57
C ASN A 55 15.15 -16.32 0.01
N ALA A 56 14.82 -15.40 -0.90
CA ALA A 56 15.77 -14.44 -1.42
C ALA A 56 16.37 -13.70 -0.22
N ARG A 57 17.71 -13.73 -0.10
CA ARG A 57 18.46 -13.01 0.93
C ARG A 57 18.14 -11.50 0.94
N ARG A 58 17.59 -10.97 -0.17
CA ARG A 58 17.17 -9.58 -0.33
C ARG A 58 15.77 -9.36 0.25
N LYS A 59 15.63 -8.35 1.14
CA LYS A 59 14.33 -7.89 1.69
C LYS A 59 13.34 -7.54 0.57
N HIS A 60 13.81 -6.82 -0.45
CA HIS A 60 13.05 -6.48 -1.65
C HIS A 60 13.22 -7.56 -2.71
N SER A 61 12.19 -8.37 -2.88
CA SER A 61 12.17 -9.46 -3.87
C SER A 61 10.74 -9.72 -4.29
N ARG A 62 10.51 -10.00 -5.57
CA ARG A 62 9.20 -10.41 -6.09
C ARG A 62 8.62 -11.63 -5.37
N PHE A 63 9.46 -12.45 -4.75
CA PHE A 63 9.01 -13.63 -3.99
C PHE A 63 8.61 -13.30 -2.54
N ARG A 64 8.92 -12.09 -2.05
CA ARG A 64 8.64 -11.68 -0.66
C ARG A 64 7.55 -10.63 -0.55
N GLY A 65 7.20 -9.96 -1.65
CA GLY A 65 6.24 -8.88 -1.65
C GLY A 65 6.15 -8.18 -3.00
N HIS A 66 5.42 -7.07 -3.01
CA HIS A 66 5.19 -6.24 -4.18
C HIS A 66 5.13 -4.75 -3.80
N TRP A 67 5.29 -3.87 -4.79
CA TRP A 67 5.08 -2.44 -4.60
C TRP A 67 3.58 -2.12 -4.56
N GLY A 68 3.18 -1.32 -3.56
CA GLY A 68 1.80 -0.90 -3.37
C GLY A 68 1.42 0.28 -4.27
N GLY A 69 1.21 0.03 -5.56
CA GLY A 69 0.91 1.08 -6.56
C GLY A 69 -0.30 1.97 -6.21
N TYR A 70 -1.25 1.45 -5.42
CA TYR A 70 -2.44 2.18 -4.96
C TYR A 70 -2.41 2.57 -3.47
N ALA A 71 -1.27 2.45 -2.80
CA ALA A 71 -1.11 2.89 -1.41
C ALA A 71 -0.75 4.38 -1.39
N PHE A 72 -1.70 5.23 -0.99
CA PHE A 72 -1.48 6.69 -0.93
C PHE A 72 -1.37 7.22 0.51
N GLY A 73 -1.53 6.36 1.52
CA GLY A 73 -1.43 6.75 2.94
C GLY A 73 -0.05 7.28 3.34
N MET A 74 1.00 6.93 2.59
CA MET A 74 2.36 7.41 2.82
C MET A 74 2.62 8.69 2.04
N LEU A 75 2.90 9.78 2.76
CA LEU A 75 3.01 11.10 2.16
C LEU A 75 3.99 11.98 2.94
N CYS A 76 4.96 12.57 2.24
CA CYS A 76 5.76 13.69 2.73
C CYS A 76 5.19 15.00 2.21
N ILE A 77 4.77 15.88 3.11
CA ILE A 77 4.08 17.13 2.78
C ILE A 77 4.35 18.20 3.84
N TYR A 78 4.57 19.44 3.41
CA TYR A 78 4.66 20.57 4.34
C TYR A 78 3.30 20.87 4.95
N LYS A 79 3.26 21.26 6.22
CA LYS A 79 2.01 21.60 6.92
C LYS A 79 1.21 22.69 6.18
N SER A 80 1.88 23.70 5.60
CA SER A 80 1.23 24.72 4.78
C SER A 80 0.51 24.13 3.57
N ASP A 81 1.13 23.17 2.89
CA ASP A 81 0.60 22.54 1.68
C ASP A 81 -0.55 21.61 2.01
N TYR A 82 -0.41 20.82 3.08
CA TYR A 82 -1.48 19.97 3.61
C TYR A 82 -2.75 20.79 3.90
N THR A 83 -2.61 21.93 4.60
CA THR A 83 -3.75 22.82 4.86
C THR A 83 -4.29 23.46 3.58
N LYS A 84 -3.41 23.87 2.65
CA LYS A 84 -3.81 24.50 1.37
C LYS A 84 -4.63 23.56 0.49
N VAL A 85 -4.32 22.27 0.45
CA VAL A 85 -5.10 21.27 -0.31
C VAL A 85 -6.35 20.80 0.43
N GLY A 86 -6.59 21.30 1.65
CA GLY A 86 -7.78 21.00 2.46
C GLY A 86 -7.65 19.78 3.38
N GLY A 87 -6.48 19.15 3.45
CA GLY A 87 -6.19 18.04 4.35
C GLY A 87 -7.07 16.79 4.17
N LEU A 88 -6.96 15.87 5.14
CA LEU A 88 -7.79 14.67 5.22
C LEU A 88 -9.24 15.05 5.51
N ASN A 89 -10.18 14.37 4.86
CA ASN A 89 -11.59 14.53 5.16
C ASN A 89 -11.97 13.82 6.46
N THR A 90 -12.05 14.57 7.56
CA THR A 90 -12.39 14.04 8.89
C THR A 90 -13.85 13.59 9.04
N LYS A 91 -14.69 13.77 8.01
CA LYS A 91 -16.05 13.23 7.98
C LYS A 91 -16.11 11.79 7.46
N MET A 92 -15.00 11.28 6.91
CA MET A 92 -14.90 9.88 6.49
C MET A 92 -14.76 9.00 7.72
N MET A 93 -15.67 8.04 7.87
CA MET A 93 -15.70 7.11 8.99
C MET A 93 -15.41 5.70 8.49
N GLY A 94 -14.65 4.94 9.28
CA GLY A 94 -14.22 3.59 8.92
C GLY A 94 -12.92 3.56 8.11
N TRP A 95 -12.66 2.44 7.44
CA TRP A 95 -11.43 2.21 6.68
C TRP A 95 -11.64 2.45 5.20
N GLY A 96 -10.75 3.23 4.58
CA GLY A 96 -10.55 3.30 3.13
C GLY A 96 -11.10 4.55 2.47
N GLY A 97 -10.31 5.10 1.55
CA GLY A 97 -10.67 6.20 0.65
C GLY A 97 -10.15 7.57 1.09
N GLU A 98 -9.74 7.74 2.35
CA GLU A 98 -9.23 9.00 2.88
C GLU A 98 -7.90 9.41 2.24
N ASP A 99 -7.04 8.43 1.96
CA ASP A 99 -5.76 8.62 1.29
C ASP A 99 -5.95 8.94 -0.19
N VAL A 100 -6.91 8.28 -0.85
CA VAL A 100 -7.33 8.55 -2.23
C VAL A 100 -7.94 9.95 -2.35
N ASP A 101 -8.80 10.36 -1.42
CA ASP A 101 -9.39 11.70 -1.37
C ASP A 101 -8.31 12.78 -1.25
N LEU A 102 -7.37 12.62 -0.32
CA LEU A 102 -6.25 13.54 -0.17
C LEU A 102 -5.37 13.58 -1.42
N PHE A 103 -5.04 12.43 -2.00
CA PHE A 103 -4.28 12.34 -3.25
C PHE A 103 -4.98 13.08 -4.39
N GLN A 104 -6.29 12.91 -4.56
CA GLN A 104 -7.08 13.61 -5.56
C GLN A 104 -7.12 15.13 -5.32
N LYS A 105 -7.19 15.58 -4.06
CA LYS A 105 -7.11 17.01 -3.72
C LYS A 105 -5.76 17.61 -4.12
N VAL A 106 -4.66 16.89 -3.89
CA VAL A 106 -3.33 17.33 -4.32
C VAL A 106 -3.27 17.42 -5.84
N LEU A 107 -3.74 16.40 -6.57
CA LEU A 107 -3.76 16.41 -8.05
C LEU A 107 -4.58 17.56 -8.65
N LYS A 108 -5.65 17.99 -7.98
CA LYS A 108 -6.48 19.14 -8.40
C LYS A 108 -5.89 20.49 -8.01
N SER A 109 -4.81 20.50 -7.25
CA SER A 109 -4.11 21.72 -6.82
C SER A 109 -3.05 22.14 -7.84
N ARG A 110 -2.22 23.12 -7.50
CA ARG A 110 -1.03 23.53 -8.29
C ARG A 110 0.27 22.89 -7.78
N ILE A 111 0.18 21.90 -6.90
CA ILE A 111 1.32 21.21 -6.31
C ILE A 111 1.59 19.94 -7.11
N GLU A 112 2.83 19.76 -7.55
CA GLU A 112 3.31 18.59 -8.26
C GLU A 112 3.37 17.36 -7.34
N VAL A 113 3.17 16.20 -7.95
CA VAL A 113 3.24 14.91 -7.25
C VAL A 113 4.43 14.13 -7.78
N LEU A 114 5.42 13.90 -6.92
CA LEU A 114 6.42 12.87 -7.16
C LEU A 114 5.97 11.57 -6.51
N ARG A 115 5.83 10.51 -7.31
CA ARG A 115 5.51 9.17 -6.84
C ARG A 115 6.53 8.17 -7.36
N ALA A 116 7.14 7.41 -6.45
CA ALA A 116 8.15 6.40 -6.80
C ALA A 116 8.28 5.33 -5.71
N PRO A 117 8.63 4.08 -6.06
CA PRO A 117 9.06 3.07 -5.10
C PRO A 117 10.16 3.55 -4.15
N ASP A 118 9.97 3.35 -2.85
CA ASP A 118 10.97 3.66 -1.83
C ASP A 118 11.35 2.42 -1.02
N VAL A 119 12.59 1.96 -1.20
CA VAL A 119 13.16 0.79 -0.49
C VAL A 119 13.33 0.99 1.02
N GLY A 120 13.14 2.22 1.51
CA GLY A 120 13.15 2.55 2.92
C GLY A 120 11.81 2.30 3.61
N LEU A 121 10.75 1.96 2.87
CA LEU A 121 9.42 1.75 3.41
C LEU A 121 8.94 0.32 3.13
N ILE A 122 8.87 -0.49 4.18
CA ILE A 122 8.36 -1.86 4.10
C ILE A 122 7.11 -1.98 4.97
N TYR A 123 6.01 -2.33 4.34
CA TYR A 123 4.78 -2.69 5.02
C TYR A 123 4.84 -4.18 5.40
N ARG A 124 4.92 -4.47 6.71
CA ARG A 124 4.96 -5.85 7.20
C ARG A 124 3.58 -6.49 7.08
N TRP A 125 3.56 -7.72 6.57
CA TRP A 125 2.30 -8.44 6.47
C TRP A 125 1.70 -8.67 7.86
N HIS A 126 0.41 -8.37 8.00
CA HIS A 126 -0.39 -8.82 9.12
C HIS A 126 -1.77 -9.28 8.63
N LYS A 127 -2.44 -10.11 9.43
CA LYS A 127 -3.81 -10.54 9.13
C LYS A 127 -4.74 -9.32 9.17
N ARG A 128 -5.52 -9.14 8.11
CA ARG A 128 -6.57 -8.11 8.02
C ARG A 128 -7.94 -8.75 8.08
N SER A 129 -8.83 -8.18 8.89
CA SER A 129 -10.23 -8.59 8.97
C SER A 129 -11.07 -7.76 7.99
N CYS A 130 -11.65 -8.41 6.98
CA CYS A 130 -12.59 -7.77 6.06
C CYS A 130 -14.01 -8.18 6.48
N SER A 131 -14.67 -7.35 7.29
CA SER A 131 -16.05 -7.60 7.75
C SER A 131 -17.04 -6.84 6.88
N LYS A 132 -18.04 -7.52 6.30
CA LYS A 132 -19.13 -6.87 5.57
C LYS A 132 -20.00 -5.99 6.46
N ALA A 133 -20.08 -6.30 7.76
CA ALA A 133 -20.86 -5.52 8.72
C ALA A 133 -20.22 -4.15 9.03
N SER A 134 -18.92 -3.99 8.77
CA SER A 134 -18.15 -2.81 9.20
C SER A 134 -17.59 -1.98 8.03
N LEU A 135 -17.76 -2.46 6.80
CA LEU A 135 -17.21 -1.83 5.59
C LEU A 135 -18.32 -1.57 4.58
N THR A 136 -18.21 -0.47 3.85
CA THR A 136 -19.01 -0.26 2.64
C THR A 136 -18.72 -1.37 1.62
N GLU A 137 -19.63 -1.59 0.67
CA GLU A 137 -19.44 -2.64 -0.34
C GLU A 137 -18.12 -2.46 -1.12
N ASN A 138 -17.79 -1.22 -1.48
CA ASN A 138 -16.55 -0.89 -2.17
C ASN A 138 -15.32 -1.18 -1.30
N ASN A 139 -15.31 -0.73 -0.04
CA ASN A 139 -14.16 -0.92 0.85
C ASN A 139 -13.98 -2.40 1.23
N TYR A 140 -15.08 -3.16 1.30
CA TYR A 140 -15.03 -4.61 1.45
C TYR A 140 -14.34 -5.29 0.26
N LYS A 141 -14.71 -4.94 -0.97
CA LYS A 141 -14.07 -5.47 -2.20
C LYS A 141 -12.58 -5.11 -2.24
N GLN A 142 -12.22 -3.87 -1.90
CA GLN A 142 -10.82 -3.42 -1.82
C GLN A 142 -10.03 -4.18 -0.75
N CYS A 143 -10.62 -4.39 0.44
CA CYS A 143 -10.01 -5.18 1.51
C CYS A 143 -9.73 -6.62 1.06
N LEU A 144 -10.71 -7.27 0.40
CA LEU A 144 -10.52 -8.61 -0.14
C LEU A 144 -9.43 -8.66 -1.22
N SER A 145 -9.41 -7.68 -2.13
CA SER A 145 -8.38 -7.57 -3.17
C SER A 145 -6.99 -7.44 -2.56
N SER A 146 -6.80 -6.52 -1.61
CA SER A 146 -5.52 -6.33 -0.92
C SER A 146 -5.10 -7.58 -0.13
N ARG A 147 -6.06 -8.34 0.43
CA ARG A 147 -5.76 -9.61 1.11
C ARG A 147 -5.32 -10.71 0.14
N ALA A 148 -5.91 -10.75 -1.05
CA ALA A 148 -5.53 -11.69 -2.10
C ALA A 148 -4.13 -11.37 -2.67
N GLU A 149 -3.83 -10.08 -2.90
CA GLU A 149 -2.49 -9.64 -3.31
C GLU A 149 -1.42 -10.05 -2.30
N ALA A 150 -1.74 -10.04 -1.01
CA ALA A 150 -0.83 -10.41 0.06
C ALA A 150 -0.51 -11.93 0.14
N LEU A 151 -1.15 -12.77 -0.68
CA LEU A 151 -0.92 -14.22 -0.66
C LEU A 151 0.43 -14.62 -1.27
N GLY A 152 0.93 -13.90 -2.27
CA GLY A 152 2.14 -14.31 -2.97
C GLY A 152 2.26 -13.75 -4.39
N ASP A 153 3.39 -14.06 -5.04
CA ASP A 153 3.59 -13.73 -6.45
C ASP A 153 2.59 -14.53 -7.30
N LYS A 154 2.00 -13.86 -8.29
CA LYS A 154 0.96 -14.43 -9.15
C LYS A 154 1.42 -15.71 -9.87
N ARG A 155 2.70 -15.83 -10.24
CA ARG A 155 3.21 -16.99 -10.98
C ARG A 155 3.26 -18.26 -10.11
N PRO A 156 3.91 -18.27 -8.92
CA PRO A 156 3.83 -19.39 -7.99
C PRO A 156 2.40 -19.74 -7.58
N LEU A 157 1.55 -18.74 -7.32
CA LEU A 157 0.15 -18.98 -6.95
C LEU A 157 -0.65 -19.63 -8.08
N GLY A 158 -0.45 -19.19 -9.33
CA GLY A 158 -1.06 -19.82 -10.49
C GLY A 158 -0.62 -21.27 -10.63
N HIS A 159 0.68 -21.56 -10.51
CA HIS A 159 1.19 -22.92 -10.55
C HIS A 159 0.60 -23.80 -9.43
N PHE A 160 0.51 -23.27 -8.20
CA PHE A 160 -0.11 -23.97 -7.08
C PHE A 160 -1.60 -24.28 -7.35
N LEU A 161 -2.32 -23.36 -7.99
CA LEU A 161 -3.72 -23.57 -8.34
C LEU A 161 -3.90 -24.69 -9.37
N TYR A 162 -3.04 -24.76 -10.39
CA TYR A 162 -3.03 -25.88 -11.35
C TYR A 162 -2.81 -27.22 -10.65
N LEU A 163 -1.78 -27.31 -9.78
CA LEU A 163 -1.51 -28.54 -9.02
C LEU A 163 -2.69 -28.94 -8.12
N LEU A 164 -3.36 -27.97 -7.48
CA LEU A 164 -4.56 -28.24 -6.69
C LEU A 164 -5.72 -28.77 -7.53
N GLN A 165 -5.91 -28.27 -8.74
CA GLN A 165 -6.97 -28.77 -9.64
C GLN A 165 -6.71 -30.21 -10.08
N ASP A 166 -5.44 -30.57 -10.30
CA ASP A 166 -5.06 -31.95 -10.64
C ASP A 166 -5.28 -32.89 -9.45
N MET A 167 -4.97 -32.44 -8.22
CA MET A 167 -5.18 -33.24 -7.00
C MET A 167 -6.66 -33.33 -6.57
N TYR A 168 -7.47 -32.32 -6.89
CA TYR A 168 -8.87 -32.24 -6.51
C TYR A 168 -9.75 -31.86 -7.73
N PRO A 169 -10.15 -32.85 -8.55
CA PRO A 169 -10.90 -32.62 -9.78
C PRO A 169 -12.19 -31.80 -9.59
N ASP A 170 -12.86 -31.92 -8.44
CA ASP A 170 -14.07 -31.16 -8.11
C ASP A 170 -13.84 -29.64 -8.03
N LEU A 171 -12.60 -29.20 -7.72
CA LEU A 171 -12.26 -27.77 -7.74
C LEU A 171 -12.27 -27.21 -9.17
N LYS A 172 -11.97 -28.05 -10.17
CA LYS A 172 -11.96 -27.66 -11.59
C LYS A 172 -13.35 -27.22 -12.06
N GLN A 173 -14.40 -27.92 -11.63
CA GLN A 173 -15.79 -27.55 -11.92
C GLN A 173 -16.22 -26.25 -11.22
N LYS A 174 -15.73 -26.00 -9.99
CA LYS A 174 -16.14 -24.83 -9.18
C LYS A 174 -15.46 -23.53 -9.58
N LEU A 175 -14.23 -23.58 -10.08
CA LEU A 175 -13.42 -22.38 -10.29
C LEU A 175 -13.65 -21.68 -11.64
N GLN A 176 -14.28 -22.33 -12.64
CA GLN A 176 -14.63 -21.76 -13.96
C GLN A 176 -13.58 -20.80 -14.55
N ILE A 177 -12.29 -21.11 -14.40
CA ILE A 177 -11.22 -20.24 -14.91
C ILE A 177 -11.07 -20.58 -16.40
N PRO A 178 -11.27 -19.63 -17.33
CA PRO A 178 -11.05 -19.89 -18.74
C PRO A 178 -9.58 -20.29 -18.95
N VAL A 179 -9.39 -21.38 -19.71
CA VAL A 179 -8.08 -21.85 -20.15
C VAL A 179 -7.45 -20.81 -21.07
#